data_AF-A0A2T3LER5-F1
#
_entry.id   AF-A0A2T3LER5-F1
#
_cell.length_a   1.000
_cell.length_b   1.000
_cell.length_c   1.000
_cell.angle_alpha   90.00
_cell.angle_beta   90.00
_cell.angle_gamma   90.00
#
_symmetry.space_group_name_H-M   'P 1'
#
loop_
_entity.id
_entity.type
_entity.pdbx_description
1 polymer ?
#
loop_
_entity_poly.entity_id
_entity_poly.type
_entity_poly.pdbx_seq_one_letter_code
_entity_poly.pdbx_strand_id
1 'polypeptide(L)'
;MGKQKLSESFGFIGFALSEDEMIWQGKFAKEVNNETVRGSVLNIASFIDELLSNLLKAYFPNENKAENLLSSLDGCLSTIIYKANIASALGLIKDKELDNIKHIARIRNLFAHKWDGLSFDDEDVIKSVRKLNNRVLDQLEYTHKAKFNFVCGQIIQELIQRKYYAENIKKHLPKEYKYLDELSHEERVKLVEQN
;
A
#
# COMPACT_ATOMS: atom_id res chain seq x y z
N MET A 1 0.63 -16.33 -31.43
CA MET A 1 1.31 -16.63 -30.15
C MET A 1 0.29 -16.46 -29.04
N GLY A 2 0.07 -17.48 -28.20
CA GLY A 2 -0.84 -17.36 -27.05
C GLY A 2 -0.30 -16.34 -26.04
N LYS A 3 -1.20 -15.70 -25.28
CA LYS A 3 -0.78 -14.79 -24.20
C LYS A 3 -0.03 -15.58 -23.14
N GLN A 4 0.97 -14.96 -22.51
CA GLN A 4 1.69 -15.59 -21.41
C GLN A 4 0.76 -15.74 -20.19
N LYS A 5 0.76 -16.93 -19.57
CA LYS A 5 -0.02 -17.20 -18.36
C LYS A 5 0.72 -16.74 -17.12
N LEU A 6 0.06 -15.92 -16.30
CA LEU A 6 0.58 -15.39 -15.04
C LEU A 6 0.54 -16.44 -13.93
N SER A 7 1.58 -16.48 -13.10
CA SER A 7 1.65 -17.35 -11.93
C SER A 7 0.60 -16.99 -10.89
N GLU A 8 0.09 -17.99 -10.17
CA GLU A 8 -0.75 -17.76 -8.99
C GLU A 8 0.05 -17.47 -7.72
N SER A 9 1.36 -17.72 -7.71
CA SER A 9 2.19 -17.43 -6.55
C SER A 9 2.30 -15.93 -6.32
N PHE A 10 2.23 -15.51 -5.06
CA PHE A 10 2.54 -14.15 -4.67
C PHE A 10 4.02 -13.86 -4.89
N GLY A 11 4.31 -12.65 -5.40
CA GLY A 11 5.64 -12.13 -5.59
C GLY A 11 5.61 -10.60 -5.70
N PHE A 12 6.77 -9.99 -5.45
CA PHE A 12 6.95 -8.55 -5.58
C PHE A 12 7.17 -8.17 -7.05
N ILE A 13 6.66 -7.02 -7.48
CA ILE A 13 6.77 -6.53 -8.86
C ILE A 13 7.71 -5.33 -8.89
N GLY A 14 8.99 -5.58 -9.13
CA GLY A 14 10.02 -4.53 -9.23
C GLY A 14 11.37 -4.96 -8.67
N PHE A 15 12.25 -3.99 -8.47
CA PHE A 15 13.57 -4.20 -7.86
C PHE A 15 13.55 -3.73 -6.41
N ALA A 16 14.18 -4.53 -5.55
CA ALA A 16 14.51 -4.13 -4.19
C ALA A 16 15.61 -3.04 -4.20
N LEU A 17 15.56 -2.13 -3.23
CA LEU A 17 16.53 -1.03 -3.08
C LEU A 17 17.78 -1.47 -2.32
N SER A 18 17.76 -2.62 -1.64
CA SER A 18 18.90 -3.21 -0.94
C SER A 18 18.84 -4.74 -0.92
N GLU A 19 19.96 -5.37 -0.57
CA GLU A 19 20.03 -6.82 -0.36
C GLU A 19 19.13 -7.25 0.82
N ASP A 20 19.12 -6.48 1.90
CA ASP A 20 18.24 -6.73 3.05
C ASP A 20 16.75 -6.70 2.66
N GLU A 21 16.35 -5.73 1.82
CA GLU A 21 14.98 -5.68 1.29
C GLU A 21 14.71 -6.92 0.44
N MET A 22 15.62 -7.31 -0.46
CA MET A 22 15.45 -8.50 -1.30
C MET A 22 15.27 -9.78 -0.47
N ILE A 23 16.11 -9.98 0.57
CA ILE A 23 16.01 -11.12 1.48
C ILE A 23 14.68 -11.11 2.22
N TRP A 24 14.28 -9.95 2.73
CA TRP A 24 13.02 -9.78 3.43
C TRP A 24 11.81 -10.06 2.52
N GLN A 25 11.81 -9.54 1.29
CA GLN A 25 10.79 -9.78 0.28
C GLN A 25 10.69 -11.28 -0.05
N GLY A 26 11.81 -11.96 -0.23
CA GLY A 26 11.85 -13.41 -0.46
C GLY A 26 11.22 -14.19 0.68
N LYS A 27 11.53 -13.83 1.94
CA LYS A 27 10.92 -14.42 3.13
C LYS A 27 9.42 -14.17 3.17
N PHE A 28 8.98 -12.92 3.00
CA PHE A 28 7.55 -12.56 3.02
C PHE A 28 6.76 -13.33 1.95
N ALA A 29 7.25 -13.35 0.71
CA ALA A 29 6.59 -14.08 -0.37
C ALA A 29 6.49 -15.58 -0.08
N LYS A 30 7.53 -16.17 0.52
CA LYS A 30 7.51 -17.57 0.94
C LYS A 30 6.43 -17.83 2.00
N GLU A 31 6.36 -16.99 3.04
CA GLU A 31 5.33 -17.12 4.10
C GLU A 31 3.91 -17.01 3.51
N VAL A 32 3.65 -15.99 2.68
CA VAL A 32 2.34 -15.80 2.04
C VAL A 32 1.97 -16.98 1.13
N ASN A 33 2.92 -17.56 0.41
CA ASN A 33 2.65 -18.69 -0.49
C ASN A 33 2.44 -20.02 0.26
N ASN A 34 2.94 -20.15 1.49
CA ASN A 34 2.74 -21.32 2.34
C ASN A 34 1.43 -21.27 3.15
N GLU A 35 0.77 -20.11 3.16
CA GLU A 35 -0.49 -19.89 3.86
C GLU A 35 -1.69 -20.51 3.14
N THR A 36 -2.78 -20.65 3.89
CA THR A 36 -4.10 -20.94 3.28
C THR A 36 -4.52 -19.79 2.35
N VAL A 37 -5.45 -20.02 1.43
CA VAL A 37 -6.00 -18.94 0.57
C VAL A 37 -6.55 -17.80 1.44
N ARG A 38 -7.24 -18.12 2.54
CA ARG A 38 -7.71 -17.13 3.51
C ARG A 38 -6.53 -16.43 4.21
N GLY A 39 -5.57 -17.19 4.72
CA GLY A 39 -4.39 -16.65 5.42
C GLY A 39 -3.59 -15.69 4.54
N SER A 40 -3.29 -16.08 3.30
CA SER A 40 -2.59 -15.23 2.34
C SER A 40 -3.32 -13.91 2.07
N VAL A 41 -4.63 -13.94 1.82
CA VAL A 41 -5.44 -12.72 1.60
C VAL A 41 -5.42 -11.79 2.82
N LEU A 42 -5.60 -12.35 4.02
CA LEU A 42 -5.56 -11.58 5.26
C LEU A 42 -4.17 -10.97 5.51
N ASN A 43 -3.11 -11.75 5.33
CA ASN A 43 -1.73 -11.32 5.56
C ASN A 43 -1.31 -10.23 4.58
N ILE A 44 -1.60 -10.39 3.28
CA ILE A 44 -1.31 -9.38 2.25
C ILE A 44 -2.03 -8.06 2.57
N ALA A 45 -3.33 -8.11 2.89
CA ALA A 45 -4.11 -6.90 3.14
C ALA A 45 -3.69 -6.18 4.43
N SER A 46 -3.38 -6.93 5.51
CA SER A 46 -2.83 -6.38 6.74
C SER A 46 -1.47 -5.71 6.50
N PHE A 47 -0.64 -6.31 5.64
CA PHE A 47 0.66 -5.73 5.31
C PHE A 47 0.55 -4.44 4.48
N ILE A 48 -0.40 -4.35 3.53
CA ILE A 48 -0.71 -3.09 2.84
C ILE A 48 -1.15 -2.01 3.83
N ASP A 49 -1.99 -2.37 4.81
CA ASP A 49 -2.43 -1.44 5.85
C ASP A 49 -1.27 -0.92 6.71
N GLU A 50 -0.35 -1.81 7.09
CA GLU A 50 0.87 -1.45 7.81
C GLU A 50 1.78 -0.53 6.98
N LEU A 51 1.98 -0.83 5.69
CA LEU A 51 2.78 -0.01 4.80
C LEU A 51 2.18 1.38 4.59
N LEU A 52 0.86 1.51 4.50
CA LEU A 52 0.18 2.81 4.48
C LEU A 52 0.42 3.59 5.77
N SER A 53 0.32 2.95 6.94
CA SER A 53 0.68 3.58 8.22
C SER A 53 2.13 4.07 8.19
N ASN A 54 3.06 3.23 7.76
CA ASN A 54 4.48 3.55 7.74
C ASN A 54 4.81 4.68 6.76
N LEU A 55 4.19 4.69 5.58
CA LEU A 55 4.32 5.76 4.59
C LEU A 55 3.82 7.10 5.15
N LEU A 56 2.66 7.10 5.79
CA LEU A 56 2.10 8.31 6.40
C LEU A 56 2.98 8.83 7.55
N LYS A 57 3.47 7.96 8.44
CA LYS A 57 4.42 8.34 9.51
C LYS A 57 5.70 8.94 8.96
N ALA A 58 6.25 8.32 7.90
CA ALA A 58 7.45 8.80 7.23
C ALA A 58 7.23 10.18 6.56
N TYR A 59 6.01 10.49 6.14
CA TYR A 59 5.69 11.76 5.49
C TYR A 59 5.32 12.88 6.46
N PHE A 60 4.59 12.59 7.53
CA PHE A 60 4.17 13.61 8.49
C PHE A 60 5.37 14.24 9.21
N PRO A 61 5.45 15.58 9.35
CA PRO A 61 6.55 16.24 10.04
C PRO A 61 6.70 15.80 11.50
N ASN A 62 5.57 15.66 12.22
CA ASN A 62 5.53 15.25 13.62
C ASN A 62 5.08 13.78 13.74
N GLU A 63 6.05 12.88 13.94
CA GLU A 63 5.81 11.43 14.03
C GLU A 63 4.96 11.06 15.23
N ASN A 64 5.18 11.69 16.39
CA ASN A 64 4.43 11.38 17.61
C ASN A 64 2.94 11.69 17.46
N LYS A 65 2.61 12.83 16.83
CA LYS A 65 1.21 13.17 16.52
C LYS A 65 0.64 12.22 15.46
N ALA A 66 1.42 11.86 14.44
CA ALA A 66 1.01 10.91 13.42
C ALA A 66 0.72 9.52 14.00
N GLU A 67 1.57 9.03 14.91
CA GLU A 67 1.41 7.75 15.60
C GLU A 67 0.03 7.67 16.26
N ASN A 68 -0.32 8.67 17.07
CA ASN A 68 -1.60 8.71 17.77
C ASN A 68 -2.82 8.66 16.82
N LEU A 69 -2.72 9.27 15.63
CA LEU A 69 -3.79 9.23 14.62
C LEU A 69 -3.93 7.86 13.95
N LEU A 70 -2.82 7.12 13.82
CA LEU A 70 -2.70 5.90 13.03
C LEU A 70 -2.82 4.60 13.83
N SER A 71 -2.40 4.58 15.10
CA SER A 71 -2.25 3.35 15.90
C SER A 71 -3.12 3.25 17.14
N SER A 72 -3.82 4.32 17.54
CA SER A 72 -4.79 4.20 18.63
C SER A 72 -6.06 3.45 18.16
N LEU A 73 -6.64 2.63 19.03
CA LEU A 73 -7.94 1.99 18.79
C LEU A 73 -9.04 3.03 18.50
N ASP A 74 -8.87 4.24 19.03
CA ASP A 74 -9.71 5.42 18.79
C ASP A 74 -9.15 6.36 17.70
N GLY A 75 -8.11 5.92 16.99
CA GLY A 75 -7.43 6.72 15.97
C GLY A 75 -8.35 6.95 14.79
N CYS A 76 -8.50 8.21 14.38
CA CYS A 76 -9.37 8.57 13.27
C CYS A 76 -8.89 7.98 11.92
N LEU A 77 -7.63 7.54 11.83
CA LEU A 77 -7.04 6.87 10.68
C LEU A 77 -6.73 5.39 10.94
N SER A 78 -7.47 4.74 11.84
CA SER A 78 -7.26 3.34 12.23
C SER A 78 -7.53 2.33 11.11
N THR A 79 -8.35 2.67 10.10
CA THR A 79 -8.70 1.75 9.01
C THR A 79 -7.86 1.95 7.76
N ILE A 80 -7.58 0.85 7.04
CA ILE A 80 -6.88 0.86 5.74
C ILE A 80 -7.48 1.85 4.74
N ILE A 81 -8.81 2.03 4.75
CA ILE A 81 -9.51 2.93 3.83
C ILE A 81 -9.22 4.40 4.18
N TYR A 82 -9.23 4.76 5.46
CA TYR A 82 -8.91 6.12 5.88
C TYR A 82 -7.45 6.47 5.58
N LYS A 83 -6.52 5.55 5.85
CA LYS A 83 -5.10 5.73 5.52
C LYS A 83 -4.89 5.89 4.01
N ALA A 84 -5.53 5.05 3.20
CA ALA A 84 -5.43 5.14 1.74
C ALA A 84 -6.01 6.47 1.20
N ASN A 85 -7.15 6.93 1.72
CA ASN A 85 -7.73 8.22 1.31
C ASN A 85 -6.81 9.39 1.65
N ILE A 86 -6.22 9.43 2.86
CA ILE A 86 -5.27 10.48 3.23
C ILE A 86 -4.00 10.39 2.37
N ALA A 87 -3.45 9.20 2.17
CA ALA A 87 -2.28 9.01 1.31
C ALA A 87 -2.55 9.52 -0.12
N SER A 88 -3.75 9.28 -0.67
CA SER A 88 -4.15 9.79 -1.97
C SER A 88 -4.32 11.31 -1.97
N ALA A 89 -4.99 11.88 -0.95
CA ALA A 89 -5.16 13.32 -0.81
C ALA A 89 -3.83 14.08 -0.68
N LEU A 90 -2.81 13.45 -0.10
CA LEU A 90 -1.44 13.96 0.00
C LEU A 90 -0.58 13.67 -1.25
N GLY A 91 -1.14 13.03 -2.29
CA GLY A 91 -0.41 12.68 -3.52
C GLY A 91 0.63 11.57 -3.36
N LEU A 92 0.61 10.80 -2.25
CA LEU A 92 1.54 9.72 -1.96
C LEU A 92 1.19 8.41 -2.69
N ILE A 93 -0.07 8.27 -3.11
CA ILE A 93 -0.54 7.17 -3.96
C ILE A 93 -1.41 7.71 -5.08
N LYS A 94 -1.49 6.99 -6.19
CA LYS A 94 -2.32 7.36 -7.35
C LYS A 94 -3.78 6.95 -7.12
N ASP A 95 -4.72 7.62 -7.78
CA ASP A 95 -6.15 7.29 -7.66
C ASP A 95 -6.47 5.82 -8.00
N LYS A 96 -5.81 5.28 -9.02
CA LYS A 96 -5.93 3.85 -9.39
C LYS A 96 -5.48 2.91 -8.25
N GLU A 97 -4.50 3.32 -7.46
CA GLU A 97 -3.98 2.54 -6.33
C GLU A 97 -4.95 2.64 -5.15
N LEU A 98 -5.51 3.82 -4.89
CA LEU A 98 -6.59 4.01 -3.92
C LEU A 98 -7.78 3.09 -4.24
N ASP A 99 -8.23 3.07 -5.49
CA ASP A 99 -9.35 2.22 -5.92
C ASP A 99 -9.02 0.73 -5.78
N ASN A 100 -7.81 0.32 -6.15
CA ASN A 100 -7.34 -1.05 -5.93
C ASN A 100 -7.33 -1.42 -4.44
N ILE A 101 -6.80 -0.56 -3.56
CA ILE A 101 -6.77 -0.79 -2.11
C ILE A 101 -8.19 -0.91 -1.55
N LYS A 102 -9.14 -0.08 -2.02
CA LYS A 102 -10.57 -0.20 -1.65
C LYS A 102 -11.14 -1.56 -2.03
N HIS A 103 -10.78 -2.10 -3.20
CA HIS A 103 -11.21 -3.42 -3.62
C HIS A 103 -10.51 -4.56 -2.86
N ILE A 104 -9.22 -4.42 -2.57
CA ILE A 104 -8.46 -5.36 -1.73
C ILE A 104 -9.06 -5.45 -0.33
N ALA A 105 -9.40 -4.32 0.30
CA ALA A 105 -10.06 -4.30 1.60
C ALA A 105 -11.42 -5.00 1.59
N ARG A 106 -12.20 -4.85 0.50
CA ARG A 106 -13.46 -5.59 0.32
C ARG A 106 -13.23 -7.09 0.19
N ILE A 107 -12.25 -7.51 -0.62
CA ILE A 107 -11.88 -8.92 -0.78
C ILE A 107 -11.45 -9.49 0.58
N ARG A 108 -10.56 -8.80 1.31
CA ARG A 108 -10.15 -9.15 2.67
C ARG A 108 -11.34 -9.38 3.58
N ASN A 109 -12.34 -8.50 3.55
CA ASN A 109 -13.51 -8.62 4.41
C ASN A 109 -14.38 -9.83 4.04
N LEU A 110 -14.53 -10.16 2.75
CA LEU A 110 -15.20 -11.40 2.34
C LEU A 110 -14.51 -12.64 2.93
N PHE A 111 -13.18 -12.71 2.82
CA PHE A 111 -12.37 -13.81 3.40
C PHE A 111 -12.32 -13.79 4.93
N ALA A 112 -12.50 -12.63 5.57
CA ALA A 112 -12.54 -12.53 7.03
C ALA A 112 -13.87 -13.05 7.60
N HIS A 113 -15.00 -12.74 6.94
CA HIS A 113 -16.35 -13.04 7.44
C HIS A 113 -16.86 -14.44 7.11
N LYS A 114 -16.33 -15.08 6.06
CA LYS A 114 -16.59 -16.51 5.78
C LYS A 114 -15.50 -17.37 6.40
N TRP A 115 -15.88 -18.24 7.34
CA TRP A 115 -14.95 -19.07 8.09
C TRP A 115 -14.57 -20.36 7.34
N ASP A 116 -15.42 -20.82 6.42
CA ASP A 116 -15.18 -21.99 5.57
C ASP A 116 -15.46 -21.72 4.08
N GLY A 117 -14.79 -22.51 3.22
CA GLY A 117 -15.17 -22.71 1.82
C GLY A 117 -14.96 -21.56 0.82
N LEU A 118 -14.69 -20.33 1.26
CA LEU A 118 -14.51 -19.20 0.33
C LEU A 118 -13.22 -19.34 -0.50
N SER A 119 -13.36 -19.08 -1.80
CA SER A 119 -12.34 -19.21 -2.82
C SER A 119 -12.29 -17.98 -3.74
N PHE A 120 -11.34 -17.97 -4.66
CA PHE A 120 -11.25 -16.94 -5.71
C PHE A 120 -12.24 -17.15 -6.86
N ASP A 121 -12.99 -18.25 -6.86
CA ASP A 121 -13.98 -18.59 -7.89
C ASP A 121 -15.42 -18.28 -7.44
N ASP A 122 -15.60 -17.81 -6.21
CA ASP A 122 -16.88 -17.32 -5.71
C ASP A 122 -17.28 -15.99 -6.38
N GLU A 123 -18.56 -15.86 -6.74
CA GLU A 123 -19.08 -14.75 -7.53
C GLU A 123 -18.77 -13.37 -6.92
N ASP A 124 -18.92 -13.22 -5.60
CA ASP A 124 -18.63 -11.97 -4.88
C ASP A 124 -17.14 -11.59 -4.92
N VAL A 125 -16.26 -12.60 -4.84
CA VAL A 125 -14.81 -12.41 -4.90
C VAL A 125 -14.40 -12.05 -6.32
N ILE A 126 -14.90 -12.78 -7.32
CA ILE A 126 -14.70 -12.51 -8.74
C ILE A 126 -15.10 -11.07 -9.07
N LYS A 127 -16.30 -10.64 -8.64
CA LYS A 127 -16.83 -9.29 -8.89
C LYS A 127 -15.89 -8.21 -8.34
N SER A 128 -15.27 -8.47 -7.19
CA SER A 128 -14.32 -7.54 -6.56
C SER A 128 -12.95 -7.57 -7.25
N VAL A 129 -12.43 -8.76 -7.58
CA VAL A 129 -11.14 -8.94 -8.27
C VAL A 129 -11.16 -8.34 -9.67
N ARG A 130 -12.28 -8.45 -10.41
CA ARG A 130 -12.42 -7.87 -11.75
C ARG A 130 -12.24 -6.35 -11.76
N LYS A 131 -12.60 -5.67 -10.66
CA LYS A 131 -12.44 -4.21 -10.49
C LYS A 131 -11.01 -3.77 -10.19
N LEU A 132 -10.11 -4.70 -9.86
CA LEU A 132 -8.69 -4.37 -9.73
C LEU A 132 -8.15 -3.94 -11.10
N ASN A 133 -7.60 -2.72 -11.16
CA ASN A 133 -7.10 -2.10 -12.36
C ASN A 133 -5.58 -2.28 -12.47
N ASN A 134 -5.14 -2.91 -13.55
CA ASN A 134 -3.74 -2.99 -13.92
C ASN A 134 -3.58 -3.21 -15.42
N ARG A 135 -3.01 -2.22 -16.13
CA ARG A 135 -2.84 -2.26 -17.60
C ARG A 135 -1.90 -3.38 -18.08
N VAL A 136 -0.96 -3.83 -17.24
CA VAL A 136 -0.04 -4.93 -17.61
C VAL A 136 -0.82 -6.23 -17.81
N LEU A 137 -1.89 -6.42 -17.04
CA LEU A 137 -2.70 -7.64 -17.08
C LEU A 137 -3.54 -7.76 -18.36
N ASP A 138 -3.80 -6.67 -19.10
CA ASP A 138 -4.62 -6.70 -20.32
C ASP A 138 -4.02 -7.63 -21.40
N GLN A 139 -2.71 -7.85 -21.34
CA GLN A 139 -1.95 -8.67 -22.29
C GLN A 139 -1.65 -10.08 -21.79
N LEU A 140 -2.10 -10.45 -20.59
CA LEU A 140 -1.79 -11.72 -19.95
C LEU A 140 -3.03 -12.59 -19.77
N GLU A 141 -2.83 -13.89 -19.72
CA GLU A 141 -3.82 -14.83 -19.18
C GLU A 141 -3.59 -14.99 -17.69
N TYR A 142 -4.66 -14.94 -16.88
CA TYR A 142 -4.55 -15.02 -15.44
C TYR A 142 -5.80 -15.65 -14.82
N THR A 143 -5.63 -16.26 -13.65
CA THR A 143 -6.75 -16.60 -12.75
C THR A 143 -7.08 -15.40 -11.86
N HIS A 144 -8.21 -15.44 -11.17
CA HIS A 144 -8.59 -14.39 -10.22
C HIS A 144 -7.56 -14.24 -9.08
N LYS A 145 -7.02 -15.37 -8.60
CA LYS A 145 -5.94 -15.39 -7.60
C LYS A 145 -4.66 -14.76 -8.14
N ALA A 146 -4.22 -15.12 -9.35
CA ALA A 146 -3.05 -14.52 -9.99
C ALA A 146 -3.17 -13.00 -10.15
N LYS A 147 -4.34 -12.52 -10.60
CA LYS A 147 -4.62 -11.08 -10.70
C LYS A 147 -4.57 -10.37 -9.35
N PHE A 148 -5.18 -10.94 -8.31
CA PHE A 148 -5.12 -10.39 -6.96
C PHE A 148 -3.67 -10.30 -6.47
N ASN A 149 -2.91 -11.40 -6.55
CA ASN A 149 -1.54 -11.47 -6.08
C ASN A 149 -0.61 -10.48 -6.81
N PHE A 150 -0.76 -10.35 -8.13
CA PHE A 150 0.02 -9.40 -8.92
C PHE A 150 -0.25 -7.94 -8.54
N VAL A 151 -1.52 -7.55 -8.42
CA VAL A 151 -1.90 -6.18 -8.06
C VAL A 151 -1.42 -5.84 -6.65
N CYS A 152 -1.58 -6.77 -5.70
CA CYS A 152 -1.07 -6.61 -4.34
C CYS A 152 0.45 -6.48 -4.31
N GLY A 153 1.18 -7.36 -5.01
CA GLY A 153 2.64 -7.33 -5.10
C GLY A 153 3.17 -6.02 -5.67
N GLN A 154 2.49 -5.46 -6.68
CA GLN A 154 2.82 -4.15 -7.22
C GLN A 154 2.57 -3.02 -6.21
N ILE A 155 1.39 -2.98 -5.58
CA ILE A 155 1.06 -1.94 -4.59
C ILE A 155 2.06 -1.97 -3.43
N ILE A 156 2.38 -3.18 -2.94
CA ILE A 156 3.34 -3.37 -1.86
C ILE A 156 4.72 -2.82 -2.27
N GLN A 157 5.22 -3.16 -3.46
CA GLN A 157 6.50 -2.65 -3.93
C GLN A 157 6.50 -1.12 -4.05
N GLU A 158 5.43 -0.54 -4.60
CA GLU A 158 5.29 0.91 -4.75
C GLU A 158 5.25 1.62 -3.39
N LEU A 159 4.55 1.06 -2.40
CA LEU A 159 4.50 1.62 -1.04
C LEU A 159 5.85 1.53 -0.33
N ILE A 160 6.60 0.42 -0.46
CA ILE A 160 7.94 0.28 0.10
C ILE A 160 8.88 1.36 -0.46
N GLN A 161 8.89 1.52 -1.78
CA GLN A 161 9.73 2.54 -2.43
C GLN A 161 9.34 3.95 -2.01
N ARG A 162 8.05 4.28 -1.97
CA ARG A 162 7.59 5.62 -1.57
C ARG A 162 7.86 5.90 -0.10
N LYS A 163 7.76 4.90 0.78
CA LYS A 163 8.18 5.03 2.18
C LYS A 163 9.67 5.37 2.24
N TYR A 164 10.52 4.61 1.54
CA TYR A 164 11.96 4.89 1.48
C TYR A 164 12.24 6.33 1.02
N TYR A 165 11.60 6.79 -0.05
CA TYR A 165 11.78 8.17 -0.51
C TYR A 165 11.25 9.20 0.48
N ALA A 166 10.09 8.96 1.12
CA ALA A 166 9.54 9.86 2.13
C ALA A 166 10.49 10.02 3.33
N GLU A 167 11.07 8.92 3.84
CA GLU A 167 12.07 8.95 4.91
C GLU A 167 13.31 9.75 4.51
N ASN A 168 13.79 9.56 3.28
CA ASN A 168 14.96 10.29 2.78
C ASN A 168 14.66 11.78 2.57
N ILE A 169 13.52 12.14 1.98
CA ILE A 169 13.10 13.54 1.82
C ILE A 169 12.99 14.18 3.21
N LYS A 170 12.32 13.52 4.15
CA LYS A 170 12.14 14.04 5.52
C LYS A 170 13.47 14.34 6.22
N LYS A 171 14.52 13.52 6.01
CA LYS A 171 15.85 13.81 6.58
C LYS A 171 16.48 15.11 6.05
N HIS A 172 16.20 15.47 4.81
CA HIS A 172 16.81 16.62 4.13
C HIS A 172 15.87 17.82 3.98
N LEU A 173 14.59 17.67 4.30
CA LEU A 173 13.60 18.72 4.14
C LEU A 173 13.91 19.88 5.12
N PRO A 174 14.10 21.12 4.63
CA PRO A 174 14.36 22.27 5.48
C PRO A 174 13.24 22.51 6.51
N LYS A 175 13.55 23.15 7.64
CA LYS A 175 12.62 23.32 8.77
C LYS A 175 11.40 24.16 8.38
N GLU A 176 11.60 25.14 7.52
CA GLU A 176 10.58 26.02 6.98
C GLU A 176 9.43 25.29 6.28
N TYR A 177 9.70 24.14 5.66
CA TYR A 177 8.68 23.32 5.01
C TYR A 177 8.03 22.30 5.97
N LYS A 178 8.53 22.18 7.21
CA LYS A 178 8.00 21.27 8.24
C LYS A 178 7.15 21.98 9.27
N TYR A 179 7.57 23.17 9.71
CA TYR A 179 7.01 23.89 10.85
C TYR A 179 6.83 25.38 10.51
N LEU A 180 5.78 25.70 9.76
CA LEU A 180 5.45 27.08 9.38
C LEU A 180 5.23 28.00 10.60
N ASP A 181 4.77 27.43 11.71
CA ASP A 181 4.53 28.11 12.97
C ASP A 181 5.82 28.48 13.73
N GLU A 182 6.92 27.79 13.46
CA GLU A 182 8.25 28.09 14.02
C GLU A 182 8.96 29.23 13.28
N LEU A 183 8.49 29.61 12.09
CA LEU A 183 9.08 30.72 11.31
C LEU A 183 8.60 32.08 11.81
N SER A 184 9.52 33.02 11.95
CA SER A 184 9.22 34.45 12.10
C SER A 184 8.48 35.00 10.89
N HIS A 185 7.84 36.16 11.04
CA HIS A 185 7.15 36.81 9.92
C HIS A 185 8.12 37.11 8.76
N GLU A 186 9.32 37.59 9.07
CA GLU A 186 10.35 37.91 8.07
C GLU A 186 10.81 36.67 7.29
N GLU A 187 10.98 35.53 7.96
CA GLU A 187 11.34 34.27 7.30
C GLU A 187 10.22 33.78 6.37
N ARG A 188 8.95 33.93 6.77
CA ARG A 188 7.81 33.58 5.91
C ARG A 188 7.73 34.46 4.67
N VAL A 189 7.94 35.78 4.82
CA VAL A 189 7.94 36.71 3.68
C VAL A 189 9.02 36.35 2.67
N LYS A 190 10.25 36.07 3.14
CA LYS A 190 11.36 35.67 2.26
C LYS A 190 11.08 34.39 1.46
N LEU A 191 10.39 33.40 2.04
CA LEU A 191 10.04 32.15 1.34
C LEU A 191 9.04 32.37 0.21
N VAL A 192 8.11 33.31 0.38
CA VAL A 192 7.12 33.64 -0.65
C VAL A 192 7.75 34.44 -1.79
N GLU A 193 8.70 35.33 -1.48
CA GLU A 193 9.38 36.17 -2.48
C GLU A 193 10.43 35.41 -3.32
N GLN A 194 10.87 34.24 -2.88
CA GLN A 194 11.88 33.40 -3.56
C GLN A 194 11.30 32.33 -4.50
N ASN A 195 9.97 32.16 -4.54
CA ASN A 195 9.25 31.22 -5.41
C ASN A 195 8.42 31.96 -6.46
#